data_AF-A0A357XT79-F1
#
_entry.id   AF-A0A357XT79-F1
#
_cell.length_a   1.000
_cell.length_b   1.000
_cell.length_c   1.000
_cell.angle_alpha   90.00
_cell.angle_beta   90.00
_cell.angle_gamma   90.00
#
_symmetry.space_group_name_H-M   'P 1'
#
loop_
_entity.id
_entity.type
_entity.pdbx_description
1 polymer ?
#
loop_
_entity_poly.entity_id
_entity_poly.type
_entity_poly.pdbx_seq_one_letter_code
_entity_poly.pdbx_strand_id
1 'polypeptide(L)'
;MINNVETLANVPGILHKGSAWFNGVGTEGSKGTKVFALSGKVARTGLVEVAMGTTLREVIFSIGGGIANGKAYKAVQIGGPSG
;
A
#
# COMPACT_ATOMS: atom_id res chain seq x y z
N MET A 1 -21.56 -11.42 -7.67
CA MET A 1 -20.68 -10.40 -7.07
C MET A 1 -19.32 -11.02 -6.82
N ILE A 2 -18.24 -10.41 -7.30
CA ILE A 2 -16.87 -10.89 -7.12
C ILE A 2 -16.07 -9.73 -6.53
N ASN A 3 -15.38 -9.97 -5.42
CA ASN A 3 -14.54 -8.99 -4.74
C ASN A 3 -13.13 -9.57 -4.56
N ASN A 4 -12.12 -8.70 -4.50
CA ASN A 4 -10.78 -9.11 -4.11
C ASN A 4 -10.76 -9.59 -2.65
N VAL A 5 -9.83 -10.49 -2.32
CA VAL A 5 -9.67 -11.02 -0.95
C VAL A 5 -9.45 -9.90 0.07
N GLU A 6 -8.62 -8.90 -0.25
CA GLU A 6 -8.33 -7.77 0.66
C GLU A 6 -9.58 -6.93 0.94
N THR A 7 -10.45 -6.74 -0.07
CA THR A 7 -11.73 -6.05 0.11
C THR A 7 -12.58 -6.75 1.16
N LEU A 8 -12.69 -8.08 1.09
CA LEU A 8 -13.46 -8.86 2.06
C LEU A 8 -12.77 -8.92 3.43
N ALA A 9 -11.44 -8.97 3.47
CA ALA A 9 -10.67 -8.99 4.71
C ALA A 9 -10.84 -7.71 5.55
N ASN A 10 -11.13 -6.56 4.91
CA ASN A 10 -11.41 -5.31 5.62
C ASN A 10 -12.81 -5.27 6.27
N VAL A 11 -13.77 -6.08 5.79
CA VAL A 11 -15.18 -6.03 6.25
C VAL A 11 -15.33 -6.31 7.75
N PRO A 12 -14.74 -7.38 8.33
CA PRO A 12 -14.89 -7.64 9.76
C PRO A 12 -14.41 -6.48 10.64
N GLY A 13 -13.29 -5.84 10.27
CA GLY A 13 -12.75 -4.69 11.00
C GLY A 13 -13.70 -3.49 10.96
N ILE A 14 -14.28 -3.22 9.78
CA ILE A 14 -15.26 -2.14 9.59
C ILE A 14 -16.53 -2.41 10.40
N LEU A 15 -17.04 -3.65 10.40
CA LEU A 15 -18.24 -4.00 11.17
C LEU A 15 -18.01 -3.89 12.68
N HIS A 16 -16.82 -4.27 13.16
CA HIS A 16 -16.51 -4.23 14.58
C HIS A 16 -16.23 -2.81 15.11
N LYS A 17 -15.56 -1.97 14.31
CA LYS A 17 -15.10 -0.62 14.74
C LYS A 17 -15.94 0.53 14.19
N GLY A 18 -16.87 0.24 13.29
CA GLY A 18 -17.69 1.22 12.58
C GLY A 18 -17.00 1.80 11.34
N SER A 19 -17.80 2.31 10.40
CA SER A 19 -17.31 2.89 9.14
C SER A 19 -16.48 4.16 9.35
N ALA A 20 -16.77 4.95 10.39
CA ALA A 20 -16.01 6.15 10.73
C ALA A 20 -14.54 5.84 11.04
N TRP A 21 -14.25 4.70 11.66
CA TRP A 21 -12.87 4.27 11.94
C TRP A 21 -12.08 4.06 10.64
N PHE A 22 -12.66 3.34 9.68
CA PHE A 22 -12.00 3.07 8.39
C PHE A 22 -11.90 4.34 7.53
N ASN A 23 -12.95 5.18 7.55
CA ASN A 23 -13.00 6.44 6.82
C ASN A 23 -12.11 7.54 7.43
N GLY A 24 -11.70 7.39 8.68
CA GLY A 24 -10.75 8.27 9.36
C GLY A 24 -9.30 8.07 8.94
N VAL A 25 -9.01 7.01 8.17
CA VAL A 25 -7.69 6.74 7.58
C VAL A 25 -7.74 6.97 6.08
N GLY A 26 -6.65 7.49 5.52
CA GLY A 26 -6.50 7.76 4.10
C GLY A 26 -6.85 9.21 3.72
N THR A 27 -7.16 9.44 2.44
CA THR A 27 -7.52 10.76 1.92
C THR A 27 -9.03 10.97 1.89
N GLU A 28 -9.51 12.13 1.44
CA GLU A 28 -10.95 12.36 1.25
C GLU A 28 -11.58 11.37 0.25
N GLY A 29 -10.93 11.15 -0.90
CA GLY A 29 -11.43 10.28 -1.97
C GLY A 29 -10.96 8.82 -1.91
N SER A 30 -10.04 8.47 -1.02
CA SER A 30 -9.53 7.10 -0.89
C SER A 30 -9.34 6.73 0.58
N LYS A 31 -10.28 5.96 1.12
CA LYS A 31 -10.39 5.61 2.54
C LYS A 31 -9.64 4.33 2.91
N GLY A 32 -9.25 4.24 4.17
CA GLY A 32 -8.63 3.06 4.77
C GLY A 32 -7.17 2.88 4.36
N THR A 33 -6.74 1.63 4.43
CA THR A 33 -5.38 1.19 4.15
C THR A 33 -5.32 0.34 2.89
N LYS A 34 -4.11 0.15 2.38
CA LYS A 34 -3.81 -0.74 1.27
C LYS A 34 -2.54 -1.53 1.57
N VAL A 35 -2.57 -2.82 1.28
CA VAL A 35 -1.40 -3.69 1.34
C VAL A 35 -0.68 -3.65 -0.01
N PHE A 36 0.59 -3.28 0.01
CA PHE A 36 1.48 -3.30 -1.14
C PHE A 36 2.55 -4.39 -0.98
N ALA A 37 2.82 -5.08 -2.08
CA ALA A 37 3.99 -5.94 -2.20
C ALA A 37 5.17 -5.15 -2.77
N LEU A 38 6.19 -4.89 -1.94
CA LEU A 38 7.45 -4.31 -2.37
C LEU A 38 8.38 -5.43 -2.83
N SER A 39 8.69 -5.42 -4.12
CA SER A 39 9.57 -6.41 -4.75
C SER A 39 10.57 -5.72 -5.69
N GLY A 40 11.53 -6.49 -6.19
CA GLY A 40 12.53 -6.01 -7.14
C GLY A 40 13.72 -5.31 -6.47
N LYS A 41 14.14 -4.16 -7.02
CA LYS A 41 15.42 -3.50 -6.72
C LYS A 41 15.33 -2.51 -5.55
N VAL A 42 14.68 -2.90 -4.47
CA VAL A 42 14.53 -2.11 -3.23
C VAL A 42 15.34 -2.77 -2.11
N ALA A 43 15.86 -2.00 -1.16
CA ALA A 43 16.73 -2.52 -0.10
C ALA A 43 16.00 -3.49 0.86
N ARG A 44 14.73 -3.22 1.15
CA ARG A 44 13.85 -4.06 1.98
C ARG A 44 12.61 -4.43 1.17
N THR A 45 12.49 -5.72 0.85
CA THR A 45 11.30 -6.29 0.20
C THR A 45 10.33 -6.84 1.25
N GLY A 46 9.06 -6.99 0.87
CA GLY A 46 8.04 -7.55 1.74
C GLY A 46 6.66 -7.00 1.46
N LEU A 47 5.73 -7.27 2.38
CA LEU A 47 4.40 -6.66 2.40
C LEU A 47 4.41 -5.47 3.34
N VAL A 48 3.82 -4.37 2.90
CA VAL A 48 3.63 -3.18 3.72
C VAL A 48 2.17 -2.76 3.63
N GLU A 49 1.55 -2.52 4.78
CA GLU A 49 0.24 -1.90 4.84
C GLU A 49 0.42 -0.41 5.11
N VAL A 50 -0.14 0.43 4.26
CA VAL A 50 -0.02 1.89 4.36
C VAL A 50 -1.39 2.55 4.20
N ALA A 51 -1.54 3.74 4.76
CA ALA A 51 -2.74 4.54 4.55
C ALA A 51 -2.88 4.90 3.06
N MET A 52 -4.12 4.91 2.56
CA MET A 52 -4.38 5.42 1.22
C MET A 52 -3.91 6.88 1.11
N GLY A 53 -3.18 7.20 0.04
CA GLY A 53 -2.55 8.52 -0.14
C GLY A 53 -1.09 8.60 0.33
N THR A 54 -0.54 7.59 0.98
CA THR A 54 0.91 7.48 1.19
C THR A 54 1.63 7.51 -0.15
N THR A 55 2.66 8.36 -0.28
CA THR A 55 3.36 8.55 -1.55
C THR A 55 4.27 7.36 -1.87
N LEU A 56 4.44 7.04 -3.15
CA LEU A 56 5.40 6.00 -3.57
C LEU A 56 6.83 6.30 -3.11
N ARG A 57 7.20 7.57 -3.01
CA ARG A 57 8.51 7.99 -2.47
C ARG A 57 8.69 7.51 -1.04
N GLU A 58 7.70 7.73 -0.19
CA GLU A 58 7.74 7.29 1.21
C GLU A 58 7.77 5.77 1.31
N VAL A 59 6.94 5.08 0.51
CA VAL A 59 6.94 3.62 0.45
C VAL A 59 8.32 3.08 0.04
N ILE A 60 8.96 3.66 -0.97
CA ILE A 60 10.25 3.17 -1.49
C ILE A 60 11.41 3.54 -0.57
N PHE A 61 11.52 4.82 -0.18
CA PHE A 61 12.70 5.33 0.52
C PHE A 61 12.59 5.21 2.03
N SER A 62 11.45 5.53 2.63
CA SER A 62 11.27 5.45 4.08
C SER A 62 11.03 4.01 4.54
N ILE A 63 10.11 3.29 3.89
CA ILE A 63 9.73 1.92 4.28
C ILE A 63 10.62 0.88 3.58
N GLY A 64 10.81 1.01 2.27
CA GLY A 64 11.67 0.12 1.48
C GLY A 64 13.16 0.34 1.70
N GLY A 65 13.58 1.46 2.31
CA GLY A 65 15.00 1.76 2.55
C GLY A 65 15.77 2.19 1.30
N GLY A 66 15.06 2.58 0.25
CA GLY A 66 15.64 3.07 -1.00
C GLY A 66 16.06 1.97 -1.96
N ILE A 67 16.88 2.32 -2.94
CA ILE A 67 17.28 1.40 -4.01
C ILE A 67 18.43 0.52 -3.54
N ALA A 68 18.31 -0.78 -3.80
CA ALA A 68 19.34 -1.75 -3.45
C ALA A 68 20.70 -1.38 -4.07
N ASN A 69 21.78 -1.63 -3.31
CA ASN A 69 23.17 -1.37 -3.72
C ASN A 69 23.49 0.11 -4.01
N GLY A 70 22.77 1.06 -3.39
CA GLY A 70 23.06 2.49 -3.51
C GLY A 70 22.88 3.06 -4.91
N LYS A 71 22.15 2.37 -5.80
CA LYS A 71 21.91 2.82 -7.17
C LYS A 71 20.90 3.96 -7.20
N ALA A 72 20.92 4.76 -8.27
CA ALA A 72 19.92 5.79 -8.50
C ALA A 72 18.54 5.17 -8.80
N TYR A 73 17.48 5.80 -8.28
CA TYR A 73 16.11 5.50 -8.69
C TYR A 73 15.92 5.86 -10.17
N LYS A 74 15.30 4.95 -10.92
CA LYS A 74 14.99 5.16 -12.35
C LYS A 74 13.49 5.11 -12.64
N ALA A 75 12.82 4.07 -12.18
CA ALA A 75 11.39 3.86 -12.41
C ALA A 75 10.83 2.87 -11.38
N VAL A 76 9.51 2.88 -11.25
CA VAL A 76 8.71 1.90 -10.50
C VAL A 76 7.52 1.51 -11.37
N GLN A 77 7.14 0.23 -11.33
CA GLN A 77 5.90 -0.27 -11.91
C GLN A 77 4.91 -0.53 -10.77
N ILE A 78 3.66 -0.09 -10.95
CA ILE A 78 2.59 -0.18 -9.97
C ILE A 78 1.39 -0.88 -10.59
N GLY A 79 0.59 -1.61 -9.80
CA GLY A 79 -0.59 -2.32 -10.31
C GLY A 79 -0.29 -3.70 -10.93
N GLY A 80 0.93 -4.19 -10.80
CA GLY A 80 1.36 -5.46 -11.39
C GLY A 80 1.66 -5.33 -12.89
N PRO A 81 1.72 -6.45 -13.65
CA PRO A 81 2.09 -6.44 -15.08
C PRO A 81 1.15 -5.62 -15.97
N SER A 82 -0.01 -5.23 -15.47
CA SER A 82 -1.05 -4.50 -16.20
C SER A 82 -1.00 -2.98 -16.02
N GLY A 83 -0.09 -2.46 -15.19
CA GLY A 83 0.15 -1.03 -15.00
C GLY A 83 1.48 -0.55 -15.53
#